data_AF-A0A6I5NTE8-F1
#
_entry.id   AF-A0A6I5NTE8-F1
#
_cell.length_a   1.000
_cell.length_b   1.000
_cell.length_c   1.000
_cell.angle_alpha   90.00
_cell.angle_beta   90.00
_cell.angle_gamma   90.00
#
_symmetry.space_group_name_H-M   'P 1'
#
loop_
_entity.id
_entity.type
_entity.pdbx_description
1 polymer ?
#
loop_
_entity_poly.entity_id
_entity_poly.type
_entity_poly.pdbx_seq_one_letter_code
_entity_poly.pdbx_strand_id
1 'polypeptide(L)'
;MEDEPEKELSESSEKPKRRSRAKRSKKTSSSLPALPPAANSVAGGIYKVQIFYLAARNQNPKAPVKDALWFATYPIIPRVGDCLFHDGVYYQVERVFLYENMGPGWYADVEVVFYGRR
;
A
#
# COMPACT_ATOMS: atom_id res chain seq x y z
N MET A 1 18.24 -29.69 -40.49
CA MET A 1 17.52 -30.97 -40.68
C MET A 1 18.37 -32.08 -40.08
N GLU A 2 18.70 -32.02 -38.78
CA GLU A 2 17.89 -31.70 -37.58
C GLU A 2 17.08 -32.87 -37.05
N ASP A 3 17.30 -33.06 -35.75
CA ASP A 3 16.48 -33.61 -34.68
C ASP A 3 16.05 -35.09 -34.67
N GLU A 4 16.48 -35.73 -33.57
CA GLU A 4 15.82 -36.90 -32.98
C GLU A 4 14.41 -36.53 -32.49
N PRO A 5 13.49 -37.49 -32.43
CA PRO A 5 12.39 -37.48 -31.47
C PRO A 5 12.73 -38.32 -30.23
N GLU A 6 12.60 -37.70 -29.07
CA GLU A 6 12.80 -38.27 -27.73
C GLU A 6 11.74 -39.33 -27.35
N LYS A 7 11.84 -39.79 -26.07
CA LYS A 7 10.74 -40.19 -25.16
C LYS A 7 10.20 -41.64 -25.27
N GLU A 8 9.83 -42.33 -24.17
CA GLU A 8 9.84 -42.01 -22.73
C GLU A 8 10.47 -43.15 -21.90
N LEU A 9 11.15 -42.79 -20.80
CA LEU A 9 11.51 -43.72 -19.72
C LEU A 9 10.67 -43.39 -18.49
N SER A 10 9.94 -44.39 -17.99
CA SER A 10 9.05 -44.29 -16.84
C SER A 10 9.81 -44.36 -15.52
N GLU A 11 9.51 -43.47 -14.57
CA GLU A 11 9.87 -43.67 -13.17
C GLU A 11 8.67 -43.49 -12.23
N SER A 12 8.55 -44.41 -11.27
CA SER A 12 7.47 -44.50 -10.29
C SER A 12 7.99 -44.06 -8.92
N SER A 13 7.23 -43.26 -8.17
CA SER A 13 7.44 -43.12 -6.72
C SER A 13 6.13 -42.89 -5.94
N GLU A 14 6.12 -43.38 -4.70
CA GLU A 14 4.91 -43.73 -3.95
C GLU A 14 4.34 -42.61 -3.07
N LYS A 15 3.04 -42.72 -2.73
CA LYS A 15 2.41 -42.01 -1.59
C LYS A 15 2.20 -43.00 -0.44
N PRO A 16 2.59 -42.65 0.80
CA PRO A 16 1.57 -42.34 1.82
C PRO A 16 2.06 -41.20 2.78
N LYS A 17 1.32 -40.68 3.79
CA LYS A 17 0.40 -41.32 4.74
C LYS A 17 -0.41 -40.25 5.50
N ARG A 18 -1.74 -40.41 5.62
CA ARG A 18 -2.58 -39.56 6.50
C ARG A 18 -2.47 -40.04 7.96
N ARG A 19 -2.40 -39.13 8.94
CA ARG A 19 -2.72 -39.44 10.34
C ARG A 19 -3.33 -38.24 11.09
N SER A 20 -3.93 -38.52 12.24
CA SER A 20 -5.11 -37.82 12.76
C SER A 20 -4.85 -36.74 13.83
N ARG A 21 -5.57 -35.62 13.69
CA ARG A 21 -6.31 -34.85 14.72
C ARG A 21 -5.98 -35.15 16.20
N ALA A 22 -5.47 -34.12 16.89
CA ALA A 22 -5.62 -33.93 18.34
C ALA A 22 -6.32 -32.57 18.62
N LYS A 23 -6.99 -32.43 19.77
CA LYS A 23 -7.85 -31.27 20.10
C LYS A 23 -7.28 -30.43 21.26
N ARG A 24 -7.43 -29.10 21.11
CA ARG A 24 -7.81 -28.12 22.17
C ARG A 24 -6.82 -27.86 23.34
N SER A 25 -6.04 -26.79 23.17
CA SER A 25 -5.37 -25.95 24.19
C SER A 25 -4.92 -24.64 23.49
N LYS A 26 -4.92 -23.40 24.00
CA LYS A 26 -5.43 -22.75 25.24
C LYS A 26 -5.93 -21.32 24.83
N LYS A 27 -6.06 -20.36 25.77
CA LYS A 27 -5.86 -18.91 25.55
C LYS A 27 -4.86 -18.37 26.58
N THR A 28 -4.02 -17.42 26.18
CA THR A 28 -3.65 -16.26 27.01
C THR A 28 -3.69 -15.03 26.10
N SER A 29 -4.73 -14.23 26.28
CA SER A 29 -4.98 -13.02 25.51
C SER A 29 -4.27 -11.83 26.14
N SER A 30 -3.17 -11.38 25.56
CA SER A 30 -2.77 -9.97 25.65
C SER A 30 -3.47 -9.19 24.53
N SER A 31 -4.80 -9.12 24.62
CA SER A 31 -5.58 -8.24 23.75
C SER A 31 -5.26 -6.80 24.13
N LEU A 32 -4.37 -6.18 23.37
CA LEU A 32 -4.40 -4.73 23.21
C LEU A 32 -5.85 -4.36 22.84
N PRO A 33 -6.46 -3.33 23.45
CA PRO A 33 -7.77 -2.89 23.03
C PRO A 33 -7.66 -2.55 21.54
N ALA A 34 -8.45 -3.25 20.71
CA ALA A 34 -8.58 -2.86 19.32
C ALA A 34 -9.09 -1.42 19.32
N LEU A 35 -8.27 -0.50 18.79
CA LEU A 35 -8.72 0.87 18.57
C LEU A 35 -10.05 0.79 17.82
N PRO A 36 -11.07 1.55 18.23
CA PRO A 36 -12.34 1.51 17.53
C PRO A 36 -12.06 1.80 16.05
N PRO A 37 -12.68 1.06 15.10
CA PRO A 37 -12.66 1.52 13.73
C PRO A 37 -13.17 2.96 13.75
N ALA A 38 -12.44 3.89 13.10
CA ALA A 38 -12.90 5.26 12.98
C ALA A 38 -14.37 5.21 12.53
N ALA A 39 -15.25 6.01 13.13
CA ALA A 39 -16.70 5.80 13.00
C ALA A 39 -17.24 5.85 11.55
N ASN A 40 -16.42 6.35 10.63
CA ASN A 40 -16.64 6.42 9.18
C ASN A 40 -15.76 5.46 8.37
N SER A 41 -15.18 4.43 8.98
CA SER A 41 -14.38 3.39 8.32
C SER A 41 -15.33 2.46 7.55
N VAL A 42 -15.71 2.91 6.35
CA VAL A 42 -16.52 2.12 5.42
C VAL A 42 -15.75 0.83 5.10
N ALA A 43 -16.37 -0.31 5.35
CA ALA A 43 -15.83 -1.60 4.90
C ALA A 43 -15.84 -1.61 3.36
N GLY A 44 -14.66 -1.54 2.74
CA GLY A 44 -14.51 -1.26 1.29
C GLY A 44 -14.47 0.23 0.93
N GLY A 45 -14.11 1.10 1.89
CA GLY A 45 -14.19 2.54 1.78
C GLY A 45 -13.24 3.19 0.77
N ILE A 46 -13.76 4.22 0.10
CA ILE A 46 -12.98 5.16 -0.70
C ILE A 46 -12.63 6.36 0.18
N TYR A 47 -11.36 6.52 0.52
CA TYR A 47 -10.84 7.59 1.35
C TYR A 47 -10.48 8.80 0.49
N LYS A 48 -11.14 9.94 0.73
CA LYS A 48 -10.74 11.22 0.15
C LYS A 48 -9.51 11.77 0.89
N VAL A 49 -8.47 12.13 0.15
CA VAL A 49 -7.23 12.70 0.68
C VAL A 49 -6.83 13.96 -0.09
N GLN A 50 -6.34 14.95 0.64
CA GLN A 50 -5.68 16.13 0.07
C GLN A 50 -4.18 15.85 0.06
N ILE A 51 -3.52 16.15 -1.06
CA ILE A 51 -2.10 15.88 -1.26
C ILE A 51 -1.41 17.18 -1.61
N PHE A 52 -0.32 17.49 -0.92
CA PHE A 52 0.45 18.71 -1.14
C PHE A 52 1.94 18.42 -1.34
N TYR A 53 2.52 19.15 -2.30
CA TYR A 53 3.95 19.16 -2.61
C TYR A 53 4.48 20.57 -2.41
N LEU A 54 5.58 20.69 -1.66
CA LEU A 54 6.26 21.94 -1.34
C LEU A 54 7.57 22.04 -2.12
N ALA A 55 7.60 22.83 -3.19
CA ALA A 55 8.76 23.01 -4.06
C ALA A 55 9.97 23.59 -3.29
N ALA A 56 9.72 24.49 -2.33
CA ALA A 56 10.76 25.09 -1.49
C ALA A 56 11.54 24.08 -0.62
N ARG A 57 11.03 22.85 -0.41
CA ARG A 57 11.72 21.79 0.33
C ARG A 57 12.65 20.95 -0.56
N ASN A 58 12.66 21.19 -1.86
CA ASN A 58 13.29 20.33 -2.84
C ASN A 58 14.53 20.97 -3.49
N GLN A 59 15.62 20.22 -3.52
CA GLN A 59 16.90 20.68 -4.09
C GLN A 59 17.18 20.10 -5.49
N ASN A 60 16.30 19.23 -6.01
CA ASN A 60 16.51 18.57 -7.29
C ASN A 60 16.09 19.50 -8.46
N PRO A 61 17.00 19.85 -9.40
CA PRO A 61 16.68 20.77 -10.51
C PRO A 61 15.70 20.20 -11.54
N LYS A 62 15.42 18.88 -11.52
CA LYS A 62 14.38 18.26 -12.34
C LYS A 62 12.99 18.30 -11.69
N ALA A 63 12.88 18.76 -10.44
CA ALA A 63 11.61 18.76 -9.74
C ALA A 63 10.66 19.88 -10.20
N PRO A 64 9.34 19.75 -9.97
CA PRO A 64 8.41 20.85 -10.16
C PRO A 64 8.80 22.06 -9.30
N VAL A 65 8.89 23.22 -9.96
CA VAL A 65 9.33 24.51 -9.37
C VAL A 65 8.22 25.22 -8.60
N LYS A 66 6.96 24.81 -8.82
CA LYS A 66 5.78 25.33 -8.12
C LYS A 66 5.27 24.31 -7.12
N ASP A 67 4.74 24.81 -6.02
CA ASP A 67 3.93 24.01 -5.11
C ASP A 67 2.72 23.43 -5.85
N ALA A 68 2.28 22.24 -5.45
CA ALA A 68 1.10 21.59 -6.00
C ALA A 68 0.18 21.14 -4.87
N LEU A 69 -1.12 21.34 -5.05
CA LEU A 69 -2.17 20.90 -4.16
C LEU A 69 -3.23 20.20 -5.00
N TRP A 70 -3.53 18.95 -4.70
CA TRP A 70 -4.57 18.21 -5.40
C TRP A 70 -5.35 17.28 -4.48
N PHE A 71 -6.45 16.79 -5.03
CA PHE A 71 -7.45 16.02 -4.32
C PHE A 71 -7.61 14.68 -5.01
N ALA A 72 -7.51 13.60 -4.24
CA ALA A 72 -7.56 12.25 -4.76
C ALA A 72 -8.38 11.33 -3.85
N THR A 73 -8.75 10.18 -4.39
CA THR A 73 -9.50 9.14 -3.68
C THR A 73 -8.81 7.80 -3.81
N TYR A 74 -8.57 7.13 -2.69
CA TYR A 74 -7.89 5.83 -2.67
C TYR A 74 -8.70 4.78 -1.88
N PRO A 75 -8.60 3.49 -2.23
CA PRO A 75 -9.17 2.40 -1.42
C PRO A 75 -8.43 2.19 -0.09
N ILE A 76 -7.24 2.77 0.06
CA ILE A 76 -6.40 2.75 1.26
C ILE A 76 -5.71 4.12 1.33
N ILE A 77 -5.69 4.77 2.49
CA ILE A 77 -4.95 6.03 2.68
C ILE A 77 -3.45 5.78 2.37
N PRO A 78 -2.81 6.57 1.50
CA PRO A 78 -1.38 6.45 1.19
C PRO A 78 -0.51 6.51 2.45
N ARG A 79 0.59 5.76 2.44
CA ARG A 79 1.54 5.63 3.55
C ARG A 79 2.88 6.25 3.19
N VAL A 80 3.65 6.65 4.20
CA VAL A 80 5.03 7.13 4.02
C VAL A 80 5.84 6.10 3.24
N GLY A 81 6.50 6.56 2.17
CA GLY A 81 7.25 5.74 1.23
C GLY A 81 6.48 5.35 -0.04
N ASP A 82 5.14 5.38 -0.05
CA ASP A 82 4.33 5.08 -1.24
C ASP A 82 4.61 6.07 -2.38
N CYS A 83 4.48 5.59 -3.62
CA CYS A 83 4.67 6.41 -4.82
C CYS A 83 3.32 6.81 -5.42
N LEU A 84 3.11 8.12 -5.61
CA LEU A 84 1.93 8.69 -6.25
C LEU A 84 2.33 9.28 -7.62
N PHE A 85 1.43 9.23 -8.59
CA PHE A 85 1.64 9.83 -9.91
C PHE A 85 0.59 10.93 -10.14
N HIS A 86 1.06 12.13 -10.49
CA HIS A 86 0.21 13.29 -10.75
C HIS A 86 0.89 14.19 -11.80
N ASP A 87 0.14 14.63 -12.81
CA ASP A 87 0.56 15.56 -13.87
C ASP A 87 1.90 15.21 -14.54
N GLY A 88 2.11 13.91 -14.84
CA GLY A 88 3.33 13.42 -15.48
C GLY A 88 4.50 13.17 -14.53
N VAL A 89 4.34 13.47 -13.23
CA VAL A 89 5.40 13.44 -12.23
C VAL A 89 5.13 12.37 -11.19
N TYR A 90 6.19 11.65 -10.81
CA TYR A 90 6.16 10.76 -9.64
C TYR A 90 6.56 11.51 -8.37
N TYR A 91 5.80 11.28 -7.31
CA TYR A 91 6.04 11.79 -5.97
C TYR A 91 6.10 10.63 -4.99
N GLN A 92 6.85 10.81 -3.90
CA GLN A 92 6.91 9.87 -2.78
C GLN A 92 6.29 10.52 -1.54
N VAL A 93 5.44 9.79 -0.82
CA VAL A 93 4.83 10.28 0.42
C VAL A 93 5.89 10.40 1.51
N GLU A 94 6.02 11.60 2.09
CA GLU A 94 6.95 11.89 3.20
C GLU A 94 6.22 11.92 4.55
N ARG A 95 5.03 12.54 4.62
CA ARG A 95 4.22 12.64 5.84
C ARG A 95 2.75 12.39 5.55
N VAL A 96 2.05 11.84 6.54
CA VAL A 96 0.61 11.55 6.49
C VAL A 96 -0.02 12.03 7.79
N PHE A 97 -0.99 12.94 7.68
CA PHE A 97 -1.71 13.54 8.79
C PHE A 97 -3.13 13.00 8.76
N LEU A 98 -3.47 12.11 9.70
CA LEU A 98 -4.77 11.43 9.74
C LEU A 98 -5.78 12.26 10.53
N TYR A 99 -6.97 12.46 9.96
CA TYR A 99 -8.08 13.18 10.59
C TYR A 99 -7.79 14.62 11.02
N GLU A 100 -6.68 15.20 10.56
CA GLU A 100 -6.31 16.57 10.87
C GLU A 100 -7.15 17.53 10.03
N ASN A 101 -7.78 18.50 10.70
CA ASN A 101 -8.29 19.78 10.20
C ASN A 101 -9.09 19.82 8.87
N MET A 102 -9.74 18.73 8.47
CA MET A 102 -10.44 18.66 7.19
C MET A 102 -11.97 18.59 7.31
N GLY A 103 -12.65 19.18 6.34
CA GLY A 103 -14.12 19.23 6.28
C GLY A 103 -14.81 17.87 6.16
N PRO A 104 -16.15 17.80 6.30
CA PRO A 104 -16.89 16.54 6.32
C PRO A 104 -16.58 15.61 5.14
N GLY A 105 -16.10 14.40 5.44
CA GLY A 105 -15.83 13.34 4.46
C GLY A 105 -14.41 13.28 3.88
N TRP A 106 -13.47 14.04 4.44
CA TRP A 106 -12.03 13.90 4.20
C TRP A 106 -11.36 13.07 5.31
N TYR A 107 -10.27 12.38 4.99
CA TYR A 107 -9.67 11.38 5.88
C TYR A 107 -8.19 11.59 6.19
N ALA A 108 -7.41 12.19 5.27
CA ALA A 108 -6.01 12.49 5.49
C ALA A 108 -5.51 13.65 4.63
N ASP A 109 -4.55 14.38 5.19
CA ASP A 109 -3.61 15.23 4.48
C ASP A 109 -2.29 14.47 4.23
N VAL A 110 -1.72 14.61 3.04
CA VAL A 110 -0.54 13.85 2.61
C VAL A 110 0.50 14.82 2.06
N GLU A 111 1.65 14.90 2.73
CA GLU A 111 2.81 15.62 2.20
C GLU A 111 3.63 14.68 1.32
N VAL A 112 4.02 15.15 0.14
CA VAL A 112 4.86 14.41 -0.79
C VAL A 112 6.09 15.20 -1.23
N VAL A 113 7.13 14.47 -1.60
CA VAL A 113 8.36 14.97 -2.23
C VAL A 113 8.49 14.42 -3.65
N PHE A 114 9.24 15.09 -4.51
CA PHE A 114 9.51 14.61 -5.88
C PHE A 114 10.27 13.29 -5.86
N TYR A 115 9.67 12.24 -6.41
CA TYR A 115 10.32 10.95 -6.62
C TYR A 115 10.95 10.94 -8.01
N GLY A 116 12.12 11.58 -8.13
CA GLY A 116 12.86 11.80 -9.37
C GLY A 116 13.44 10.54 -10.01
N ARG A 117 12.57 9.59 -10.38
CA ARG A 117 12.94 8.29 -10.96
C ARG A 117 13.37 8.44 -12.43
N ARG A 118 14.62 8.91 -12.56
CA ARG A 118 15.51 8.99 -13.75
C ARG A 118 14.98 9.67 -15.00
#